data_AF-A0A2M7KD53-F1
#
_entry.id   AF-A0A2M7KD53-F1
#
_cell.length_a   1.000
_cell.length_b   1.000
_cell.length_c   1.000
_cell.angle_alpha   90.00
_cell.angle_beta   90.00
_cell.angle_gamma   90.00
#
_symmetry.space_group_name_H-M   'P 1'
#
loop_
_entity.id
_entity.type
_entity.pdbx_description
1 polymer ?
#
loop_
_entity_poly.entity_id
_entity_poly.type
_entity_poly.pdbx_seq_one_letter_code
_entity_poly.pdbx_strand_id
1 'polypeptide(L)'
;KDNIVFHCIMFPAMLKAEGSFILPENVPANEFLNLEGEKISTSRNWAVWLHEYLEDFPNKQDVLRYTLCANMPETKDNDFTWKDFQSRNNNELVAILGNFVNRAMVLTSKYFDGKVPAKGNVTIVETELNRAIINLKKNLEYSIENFRFREALKALIDIARLGNKYLADSEPWKIFKTEPEKVATILYYSLQIAGALTSLCEPFLPFTSKKLCKMLNLSPQKWDNIGEQEPLAEGHILGESFLLFAKIEDEEIQKQIEKLKKTKTMNEQGTLSVEPSKSEITFDDFSKMDIRIGTVLEAERVPKTQKLLKLKVDTGIDIRTLISGIAEYYTPESIIGKQVCILTNLQPRNIKGVESKGMILMACGP
;
A
#
# COMPACT_ATOMS: atom_id res chain seq x y z
N LYS A 1 16.71 -5.96 -9.09
CA LYS A 1 17.89 -6.63 -9.71
C LYS A 1 17.84 -6.72 -11.24
N ASP A 2 16.67 -6.97 -11.85
CA ASP A 2 16.56 -7.16 -13.32
C ASP A 2 17.03 -5.94 -14.14
N ASN A 3 16.94 -4.76 -13.55
CA ASN A 3 17.35 -3.51 -14.19
C ASN A 3 18.86 -3.22 -14.16
N ILE A 4 19.67 -4.05 -13.48
CA ILE A 4 21.11 -3.80 -13.29
C ILE A 4 21.83 -3.72 -14.64
N VAL A 5 21.59 -4.65 -15.56
CA VAL A 5 22.26 -4.65 -16.88
C VAL A 5 21.97 -3.37 -17.66
N PHE A 6 20.73 -2.90 -17.61
CA PHE A 6 20.34 -1.68 -18.31
C PHE A 6 21.00 -0.43 -17.71
N HIS A 7 21.11 -0.34 -16.38
CA HIS A 7 21.61 0.85 -15.68
C HIS A 7 23.12 0.85 -15.45
N CYS A 8 23.78 -0.30 -15.50
CA CYS A 8 25.23 -0.42 -15.30
C CYS A 8 26.01 -0.62 -16.60
N ILE A 9 25.35 -1.00 -17.71
CA ILE A 9 26.01 -1.26 -18.99
C ILE A 9 25.39 -0.43 -20.11
N MET A 10 24.14 -0.69 -20.46
CA MET A 10 23.51 -0.09 -21.65
C MET A 10 23.43 1.43 -21.54
N PHE A 11 22.84 1.92 -20.45
CA PHE A 11 22.64 3.34 -20.23
C PHE A 11 23.98 4.10 -20.07
N PRO A 12 24.94 3.66 -19.22
CA PRO A 12 26.25 4.31 -19.15
C PRO A 12 27.02 4.32 -20.48
N ALA A 13 26.91 3.27 -21.29
CA ALA A 13 27.54 3.25 -22.62
C ALA A 13 26.96 4.33 -23.54
N MET A 14 25.63 4.50 -23.54
CA MET A 14 24.95 5.56 -24.30
C MET A 14 25.37 6.95 -23.83
N LEU A 15 25.37 7.18 -22.51
CA LEU A 15 25.78 8.47 -21.92
C LEU A 15 27.23 8.81 -22.24
N LYS A 16 28.13 7.81 -22.16
CA LYS A 16 29.54 7.99 -22.48
C LYS A 16 29.78 8.25 -23.97
N ALA A 17 28.98 7.66 -24.85
CA ALA A 17 29.05 7.91 -26.29
C ALA A 17 28.63 9.34 -26.65
N GLU A 18 27.67 9.91 -25.91
CA GLU A 18 27.26 11.31 -26.10
C GLU A 18 28.26 12.29 -25.47
N GLY A 19 28.75 12.01 -24.25
CA GLY A 19 29.92 12.68 -23.67
C GLY A 19 29.65 13.93 -22.83
N SER A 20 28.42 14.43 -22.74
CA SER A 20 28.03 15.58 -21.90
C SER A 20 27.29 15.18 -20.61
N PHE A 21 26.80 13.94 -20.53
CA PHE A 21 26.01 13.47 -19.39
C PHE A 21 26.86 12.92 -18.23
N ILE A 22 26.32 13.07 -17.01
CA ILE A 22 26.87 12.49 -15.78
C ILE A 22 26.51 11.00 -15.72
N LEU A 23 27.50 10.16 -15.39
CA LEU A 23 27.30 8.71 -15.26
C LEU A 23 26.72 8.35 -13.87
N PRO A 24 25.93 7.26 -13.77
CA PRO A 24 25.49 6.74 -12.48
C PRO A 24 26.68 6.35 -11.59
N GLU A 25 26.79 6.92 -10.39
CA GLU A 25 27.84 6.61 -9.41
C GLU A 25 27.46 5.41 -8.54
N ASN A 26 26.20 5.38 -8.06
CA ASN A 26 25.64 4.29 -7.29
C ASN A 26 24.35 3.80 -7.95
N VAL A 27 24.20 2.47 -8.08
CA VAL A 27 22.98 1.85 -8.63
C VAL A 27 22.42 0.85 -7.60
N PRO A 28 21.72 1.35 -6.55
CA PRO A 28 21.09 0.48 -5.57
C PRO A 28 20.04 -0.41 -6.24
N ALA A 29 20.14 -1.71 -6.01
CA ALA A 29 19.20 -2.69 -6.52
C ALA A 29 18.75 -3.60 -5.39
N ASN A 30 17.46 -3.90 -5.36
CA ASN A 30 16.88 -4.86 -4.43
C ASN A 30 16.53 -6.18 -5.12
N GLU A 31 16.46 -7.23 -4.33
CA GLU A 31 15.93 -8.54 -4.67
C GLU A 31 14.39 -8.51 -4.70
N PHE A 32 13.72 -9.65 -4.87
CA PHE A 32 12.27 -9.67 -5.01
C PHE A 32 11.55 -9.68 -3.65
N LEU A 33 10.37 -9.07 -3.64
CA LEU A 33 9.41 -9.20 -2.56
C LEU A 33 8.31 -10.18 -2.99
N ASN A 34 8.19 -11.29 -2.27
CA ASN A 34 7.08 -12.24 -2.38
C ASN A 34 5.90 -11.78 -1.52
N LEU A 35 4.73 -12.37 -1.75
CA LEU A 35 3.50 -12.11 -1.03
C LEU A 35 2.91 -13.44 -0.58
N GLU A 36 2.78 -13.63 0.74
CA GLU A 36 2.19 -14.82 1.36
C GLU A 36 2.82 -16.13 0.82
N GLY A 37 4.15 -16.14 0.69
CA GLY A 37 4.92 -17.29 0.20
C GLY A 37 4.93 -17.49 -1.32
N GLU A 38 4.25 -16.65 -2.09
CA GLU A 38 4.18 -16.74 -3.55
C GLU A 38 4.72 -15.48 -4.24
N LYS A 39 5.26 -15.65 -5.46
CA LYS A 39 5.68 -14.50 -6.27
C LYS A 39 4.48 -13.64 -6.64
N ILE A 40 4.64 -12.32 -6.44
CA ILE A 40 3.67 -11.32 -6.89
C ILE A 40 3.41 -11.49 -8.39
N SER A 41 2.14 -11.47 -8.80
CA SER A 41 1.73 -11.76 -10.17
C SER A 41 0.49 -10.95 -10.54
N THR A 42 0.65 -10.04 -11.49
CA THR A 42 -0.46 -9.23 -12.01
C THR A 42 -1.46 -10.06 -12.80
N SER A 43 -0.99 -11.03 -13.59
CA SER A 43 -1.85 -11.93 -14.37
C SER A 43 -2.71 -12.86 -13.51
N ARG A 44 -2.16 -13.35 -12.38
CA ARG A 44 -2.94 -14.13 -11.40
C ARG A 44 -3.71 -13.25 -10.41
N ASN A 45 -3.58 -11.93 -10.54
CA ASN A 45 -4.06 -10.93 -9.59
C ASN A 45 -3.68 -11.26 -8.14
N TRP A 46 -2.44 -11.74 -7.96
CA TRP A 46 -1.81 -12.03 -6.68
C TRP A 46 -0.88 -10.88 -6.31
N ALA A 47 -1.46 -9.80 -5.82
CA ALA A 47 -0.74 -8.58 -5.45
C ALA A 47 -1.54 -7.80 -4.40
N VAL A 48 -0.84 -6.96 -3.64
CA VAL A 48 -1.49 -5.91 -2.85
C VAL A 48 -1.43 -4.61 -3.65
N TRP A 49 -2.57 -4.16 -4.15
CA TRP A 49 -2.66 -2.92 -4.91
C TRP A 49 -2.72 -1.72 -3.97
N LEU A 50 -1.85 -0.73 -4.20
CA LEU A 50 -1.74 0.42 -3.28
C LEU A 50 -3.05 1.19 -3.13
N HIS A 51 -3.80 1.42 -4.20
CA HIS A 51 -5.06 2.18 -4.12
C HIS A 51 -6.10 1.43 -3.28
N GLU A 52 -6.26 0.12 -3.47
CA GLU A 52 -7.15 -0.69 -2.64
C GLU A 52 -6.69 -0.74 -1.19
N TYR A 53 -5.38 -0.86 -0.94
CA TYR A 53 -4.83 -0.82 0.41
C TYR A 53 -5.20 0.48 1.14
N LEU A 54 -5.15 1.62 0.44
CA LEU A 54 -5.46 2.93 1.02
C LEU A 54 -6.94 3.07 1.38
N GLU A 55 -7.83 2.39 0.65
CA GLU A 55 -9.26 2.30 0.97
C GLU A 55 -9.52 1.36 2.15
N ASP A 56 -8.87 0.20 2.16
CA ASP A 56 -9.03 -0.82 3.19
C ASP A 56 -8.41 -0.41 4.54
N PHE A 57 -7.31 0.35 4.51
CA PHE A 57 -6.59 0.83 5.69
C PHE A 57 -6.40 2.36 5.68
N PRO A 58 -7.48 3.13 5.87
CA PRO A 58 -7.41 4.59 5.83
C PRO A 58 -6.46 5.13 6.90
N ASN A 59 -5.62 6.08 6.50
CA ASN A 59 -4.61 6.74 7.35
C ASN A 59 -3.51 5.81 7.92
N LYS A 60 -3.29 4.63 7.31
CA LYS A 60 -2.21 3.70 7.69
C LYS A 60 -1.07 3.62 6.66
N GLN A 61 -0.88 4.65 5.83
CA GLN A 61 0.18 4.68 4.82
C GLN A 61 1.57 4.44 5.41
N ASP A 62 1.83 5.03 6.58
CA ASP A 62 3.09 4.84 7.30
C ASP A 62 3.28 3.41 7.81
N VAL A 63 2.21 2.68 8.11
CA VAL A 63 2.30 1.28 8.53
C VAL A 63 2.77 0.42 7.36
N LEU A 64 2.25 0.67 6.15
CA LEU A 64 2.72 0.00 4.94
C LEU A 64 4.18 0.36 4.64
N ARG A 65 4.54 1.65 4.67
CA ARG A 65 5.92 2.10 4.48
C ARG A 65 6.87 1.44 5.47
N TYR A 66 6.49 1.41 6.75
CA TYR A 66 7.25 0.76 7.80
C TYR A 66 7.48 -0.73 7.51
N THR A 67 6.41 -1.44 7.18
CA THR A 67 6.45 -2.89 6.94
C THR A 67 7.29 -3.22 5.71
N LEU A 68 7.11 -2.48 4.61
CA LEU A 68 7.89 -2.66 3.39
C LEU A 68 9.37 -2.34 3.61
N CYS A 69 9.67 -1.30 4.40
CA CYS A 69 11.05 -0.97 4.76
C CYS A 69 11.67 -2.05 5.66
N ALA A 70 10.94 -2.54 6.66
CA ALA A 70 11.38 -3.64 7.53
C ALA A 70 11.61 -4.94 6.73
N ASN A 71 10.83 -5.16 5.68
CA ASN A 71 10.92 -6.30 4.80
C ASN A 71 11.72 -6.04 3.51
N MET A 72 12.45 -4.93 3.43
CA MET A 72 13.18 -4.56 2.21
C MET A 72 14.13 -5.70 1.78
N PRO A 73 14.00 -6.22 0.54
CA PRO A 73 14.81 -7.33 0.06
C PRO A 73 16.20 -6.84 -0.39
N GLU A 74 17.02 -6.39 0.56
CA GLU A 74 18.32 -5.75 0.29
C GLU A 74 19.37 -6.74 -0.25
N THR A 75 19.43 -7.95 0.30
CA THR A 75 20.48 -8.95 0.00
C THR A 75 19.95 -10.28 -0.50
N LYS A 76 18.68 -10.56 -0.26
CA LYS A 76 17.97 -11.77 -0.68
C LYS A 76 16.49 -11.45 -0.81
N ASP A 77 15.77 -12.30 -1.54
CA ASP A 77 14.32 -12.23 -1.62
C ASP A 77 13.72 -12.25 -0.19
N ASN A 78 12.65 -11.48 -0.01
CA ASN A 78 11.90 -11.43 1.24
C ASN A 78 10.41 -11.66 0.98
N ASP A 79 9.62 -11.83 2.03
CA ASP A 79 8.20 -12.13 1.92
C ASP A 79 7.38 -11.14 2.74
N PHE A 80 6.38 -10.54 2.09
CA PHE A 80 5.34 -9.78 2.77
C PHE A 80 4.23 -10.74 3.19
N THR A 81 3.90 -10.73 4.49
CA THR A 81 2.69 -11.40 4.99
C THR A 81 1.84 -10.40 5.76
N TRP A 82 0.52 -10.57 5.70
CA TRP A 82 -0.40 -9.75 6.47
C TRP A 82 -0.22 -9.92 7.98
N LYS A 83 0.21 -11.11 8.41
CA LYS A 83 0.57 -11.38 9.81
C LYS A 83 1.80 -10.58 10.25
N ASP A 84 2.84 -10.51 9.42
CA ASP A 84 4.00 -9.67 9.74
C ASP A 84 3.61 -8.19 9.73
N PHE A 85 2.86 -7.71 8.73
CA PHE A 85 2.30 -6.35 8.69
C PHE A 85 1.58 -5.98 10.00
N GLN A 86 0.71 -6.86 10.49
CA GLN A 86 0.03 -6.69 11.79
C GLN A 86 1.02 -6.65 12.95
N SER A 87 1.96 -7.59 13.00
CA SER A 87 2.98 -7.68 14.05
C SER A 87 3.84 -6.42 14.10
N ARG A 88 4.31 -5.92 12.96
CA ARG A 88 5.10 -4.68 12.85
C ARG A 88 4.30 -3.48 13.37
N ASN A 89 3.02 -3.39 13.05
CA ASN A 89 2.17 -2.35 13.59
C ASN A 89 1.99 -2.48 15.11
N ASN A 90 1.49 -3.63 15.57
CA ASN A 90 1.02 -3.79 16.94
C ASN A 90 2.17 -3.88 17.95
N ASN A 91 3.25 -4.58 17.58
CA ASN A 91 4.36 -4.87 18.49
C ASN A 91 5.49 -3.86 18.42
N GLU A 92 5.61 -3.09 17.33
CA GLU A 92 6.67 -2.09 17.19
C GLU A 92 6.08 -0.68 17.14
N LEU A 93 5.24 -0.35 16.16
CA LEU A 93 4.70 1.01 16.04
C LEU A 93 3.80 1.38 17.23
N VAL A 94 2.85 0.53 17.61
CA VAL A 94 1.94 0.77 18.75
C VAL A 94 2.69 0.57 20.07
N ALA A 95 3.27 -0.62 20.29
CA ALA A 95 3.80 -0.98 21.61
C ALA A 95 5.14 -0.34 21.96
N ILE A 96 5.90 0.19 20.99
CA ILE A 96 7.20 0.83 21.25
C ILE A 96 7.11 2.32 20.99
N LEU A 97 7.01 2.73 19.72
CA LEU A 97 7.06 4.16 19.34
C LEU A 97 5.85 4.92 19.89
N GLY A 98 4.65 4.41 19.62
CA GLY A 98 3.38 4.95 20.11
C GLY A 98 3.32 5.00 21.63
N ASN A 99 3.64 3.88 22.29
CA ASN A 99 3.63 3.79 23.75
C ASN A 99 4.62 4.76 24.41
N PHE A 100 5.85 4.88 23.89
CA PHE A 100 6.83 5.80 24.44
C PHE A 100 6.33 7.24 24.44
N VAL A 101 5.92 7.73 23.26
CA VAL A 101 5.47 9.10 23.07
C VAL A 101 4.21 9.36 23.90
N ASN A 102 3.25 8.42 23.89
CA ASN A 102 2.04 8.55 24.69
C ASN A 102 2.36 8.67 26.19
N ARG A 103 3.26 7.83 26.73
CA ARG A 103 3.66 7.91 28.15
C ARG A 103 4.34 9.24 28.48
N ALA A 104 5.26 9.70 27.64
CA ALA A 104 5.92 10.99 27.84
C ALA A 104 4.90 12.14 27.86
N MET A 105 3.96 12.16 26.92
CA MET A 105 2.90 13.17 26.81
C MET A 105 1.93 13.12 28.00
N VAL A 106 1.39 11.95 28.31
CA VAL A 106 0.39 11.78 29.38
C VAL A 106 0.98 12.10 30.75
N LEU A 107 2.21 11.65 31.05
CA LEU A 107 2.85 11.95 32.32
C LEU A 107 3.17 13.45 32.45
N THR A 108 3.60 14.10 31.36
CA THR A 108 3.87 15.55 31.38
C THR A 108 2.57 16.34 31.56
N SER A 109 1.50 15.96 30.86
CA SER A 109 0.18 16.56 31.05
C SER A 109 -0.33 16.40 32.49
N LYS A 110 -0.15 15.21 33.07
CA LYS A 110 -0.60 14.88 34.42
C LYS A 110 0.16 15.61 35.53
N TYR A 111 1.48 15.76 35.38
CA TYR A 111 2.35 16.22 36.46
C TYR A 111 2.84 17.67 36.31
N PHE A 112 2.82 18.21 35.09
CA PHE A 112 3.36 19.53 34.77
C PHE A 112 2.44 20.34 33.85
N ASP A 113 1.13 20.04 33.87
CA ASP A 113 0.08 20.77 33.12
C ASP A 113 0.39 20.91 31.61
N GLY A 114 1.06 19.91 31.05
CA GLY A 114 1.42 19.87 29.62
C GLY A 114 2.54 20.84 29.25
N LYS A 115 3.27 21.37 30.23
CA LYS A 115 4.45 22.21 30.03
C LYS A 115 5.72 21.37 30.18
N VAL A 116 6.70 21.61 29.31
CA VAL A 116 8.02 21.01 29.42
C VAL A 116 8.64 21.43 30.75
N PRO A 117 8.97 20.49 31.66
CA PRO A 117 9.50 20.83 32.97
C PRO A 117 10.96 21.31 32.88
N ALA A 118 11.51 21.82 33.99
CA ALA A 118 12.91 22.22 34.04
C ALA A 118 13.87 21.03 33.86
N LYS A 119 15.00 21.27 33.20
CA LYS A 119 16.02 20.26 32.87
C LYS A 119 16.64 19.58 34.11
N GLY A 120 16.51 20.17 35.30
CA GLY A 120 17.02 19.65 36.56
C GLY A 120 18.53 19.29 36.51
N ASN A 121 18.98 18.44 37.43
CA ASN A 121 20.38 18.03 37.50
C ASN A 121 20.66 16.86 36.55
N VAL A 122 21.68 17.01 35.70
CA VAL A 122 22.13 15.96 34.78
C VAL A 122 22.95 14.93 35.55
N THR A 123 22.54 13.66 35.55
CA THR A 123 23.30 12.57 36.15
C THR A 123 24.07 11.77 35.09
N ILE A 124 24.76 10.72 35.53
CA ILE A 124 25.40 9.75 34.63
C ILE A 124 24.37 9.10 33.70
N VAL A 125 23.15 8.87 34.17
CA VAL A 125 22.08 8.23 33.40
C VAL A 125 21.69 9.09 32.21
N GLU A 126 21.44 10.38 32.41
CA GLU A 126 21.09 11.31 31.32
C GLU A 126 22.26 11.54 30.36
N THR A 127 23.49 11.52 30.87
CA THR A 127 24.71 11.62 30.05
C THR A 127 24.85 10.39 29.12
N GLU A 128 24.63 9.19 29.65
CA GLU A 128 24.63 7.95 28.87
C GLU A 128 23.47 7.87 27.88
N LEU A 129 22.29 8.36 28.28
CA LEU A 129 21.10 8.45 27.43
C LEU A 129 21.38 9.31 26.19
N ASN A 130 21.91 10.52 26.38
CA ASN A 130 22.28 11.42 25.28
C ASN A 130 23.32 10.78 24.35
N ARG A 131 24.36 10.16 24.91
CA ARG A 131 25.38 9.45 24.13
C ARG A 131 24.78 8.33 23.29
N ALA A 132 23.86 7.55 23.86
CA ALA A 132 23.19 6.46 23.16
C ALA A 132 22.33 6.97 21.99
N ILE A 133 21.60 8.08 22.17
CA ILE A 133 20.81 8.72 21.10
C ILE A 133 21.72 9.19 19.96
N ILE A 134 22.83 9.85 20.26
CA ILE A 134 23.80 10.31 19.24
C ILE A 134 24.37 9.12 18.46
N ASN A 135 24.71 8.02 19.14
CA ASN A 135 25.22 6.83 18.48
C ASN A 135 24.17 6.14 17.60
N LEU A 136 22.92 6.06 18.05
CA LEU A 136 21.82 5.50 17.26
C LEU A 136 21.50 6.38 16.05
N LYS A 137 21.52 7.72 16.19
CA LYS A 137 21.41 8.67 15.07
C LYS A 137 22.50 8.43 14.03
N LYS A 138 23.78 8.37 14.46
CA LYS A 138 24.91 8.09 13.55
C LYS A 138 24.77 6.76 12.82
N ASN A 139 24.31 5.71 13.53
CA ASN A 139 24.07 4.43 12.90
C ASN A 139 22.93 4.51 11.85
N LEU A 140 21.86 5.23 12.17
CA LEU A 140 20.74 5.47 11.26
C LEU A 140 21.23 6.21 10.00
N GLU A 141 21.98 7.30 10.16
CA GLU A 141 22.55 8.10 9.06
C GLU A 141 23.43 7.23 8.16
N TYR A 142 24.43 6.57 8.74
CA TYR A 142 25.33 5.68 8.03
C TYR A 142 24.56 4.59 7.27
N SER A 143 23.54 4.02 7.89
CA SER A 143 22.72 2.98 7.28
C SER A 143 21.90 3.52 6.09
N ILE A 144 21.34 4.73 6.18
CA ILE A 144 20.65 5.37 5.04
C ILE A 144 21.62 5.64 3.90
N GLU A 145 22.78 6.25 4.19
CA GLU A 145 23.81 6.58 3.20
C GLU A 145 24.35 5.34 2.47
N ASN A 146 24.34 4.19 3.13
CA ASN A 146 24.80 2.91 2.57
C ASN A 146 23.66 1.99 2.12
N PHE A 147 22.44 2.52 1.92
CA PHE A 147 21.27 1.77 1.43
C PHE A 147 20.86 0.56 2.30
N ARG A 148 21.18 0.58 3.60
CA ARG A 148 20.82 -0.42 4.62
C ARG A 148 19.57 0.03 5.39
N PHE A 149 18.47 0.21 4.67
CA PHE A 149 17.24 0.77 5.22
C PHE A 149 16.61 -0.05 6.36
N ARG A 150 16.75 -1.38 6.37
CA ARG A 150 16.30 -2.21 7.49
C ARG A 150 17.09 -1.91 8.78
N GLU A 151 18.39 -1.72 8.64
CA GLU A 151 19.28 -1.37 9.76
C GLU A 151 18.95 0.04 10.27
N ALA A 152 18.74 0.99 9.36
CA ALA A 152 18.33 2.34 9.70
C ALA A 152 16.98 2.38 10.44
N LEU A 153 15.98 1.63 9.95
CA LEU A 153 14.66 1.54 10.58
C LEU A 153 14.74 0.91 11.98
N LYS A 154 15.59 -0.10 12.16
CA LYS A 154 15.85 -0.69 13.48
C LYS A 154 16.44 0.34 14.44
N ALA A 155 17.44 1.12 14.00
CA ALA A 155 18.04 2.17 14.82
C ALA A 155 17.00 3.22 15.27
N LEU A 156 16.06 3.61 14.38
CA LEU A 156 14.95 4.50 14.72
C LEU A 156 14.09 3.94 15.88
N ILE A 157 13.71 2.67 15.80
CA ILE A 157 12.90 2.02 16.83
C ILE A 157 13.67 1.85 18.13
N ASP A 158 14.97 1.57 18.04
CA ASP A 158 15.84 1.44 19.21
C ASP A 158 15.94 2.76 20.00
N ILE A 159 15.81 3.92 19.35
CA ILE A 159 15.69 5.22 20.04
C ILE A 159 14.40 5.29 20.87
N ALA A 160 13.27 4.84 20.32
CA ALA A 160 12.02 4.76 21.08
C ALA A 160 12.05 3.68 22.19
N ARG A 161 12.74 2.54 21.96
CA ARG A 161 12.99 1.54 23.01
C ARG A 161 13.82 2.11 24.14
N LEU A 162 14.85 2.88 23.83
CA LEU A 162 15.69 3.57 24.81
C LEU A 162 14.86 4.52 25.68
N GLY A 163 13.98 5.32 25.07
CA GLY A 163 13.04 6.17 25.80
C GLY A 163 12.07 5.39 26.69
N ASN A 164 11.49 4.29 26.19
CA ASN A 164 10.63 3.41 26.99
C ASN A 164 11.37 2.83 28.19
N LYS A 165 12.62 2.37 27.99
CA LYS A 165 13.48 1.82 29.03
C LYS A 165 13.78 2.88 30.08
N TYR A 166 14.16 4.09 29.68
CA TYR A 166 14.42 5.19 30.62
C TYR A 166 13.22 5.50 31.51
N LEU A 167 12.01 5.58 30.94
CA LEU A 167 10.77 5.75 31.71
C LEU A 167 10.45 4.53 32.59
N ALA A 168 10.75 3.31 32.14
CA ALA A 168 10.50 2.09 32.88
C ALA A 168 11.42 1.97 34.10
N ASP A 169 12.73 2.17 33.91
CA ASP A 169 13.73 2.04 34.97
C ASP A 169 13.60 3.16 36.02
N SER A 170 13.16 4.35 35.61
CA SER A 170 13.05 5.52 36.50
C SER A 170 11.71 5.61 37.27
N GLU A 171 10.69 4.87 36.83
CA GLU A 171 9.35 4.80 37.45
C GLU A 171 8.76 6.15 37.95
N PRO A 172 8.72 7.22 37.12
CA PRO A 172 8.32 8.56 37.57
C PRO A 172 6.92 8.63 38.22
N TRP A 173 6.02 7.70 37.86
CA TRP A 173 4.68 7.63 38.46
C TRP A 173 4.68 7.21 39.94
N LYS A 174 5.74 6.55 40.42
CA LYS A 174 5.88 6.17 41.83
C LYS A 174 6.50 7.28 42.67
N ILE A 175 7.47 7.99 42.10
CA ILE A 175 8.33 8.93 42.85
C ILE A 175 7.89 10.39 42.76
N PHE A 176 6.87 10.75 41.97
CA PHE A 176 6.45 12.16 41.81
C PHE A 176 6.11 12.87 43.13
N LYS A 177 5.50 12.16 44.09
CA LYS A 177 5.13 12.76 45.39
C LYS A 177 6.34 13.05 46.28
N THR A 178 7.44 12.31 46.12
CA THR A 178 8.61 12.38 47.00
C THR A 178 9.78 13.12 46.35
N GLU A 179 9.96 13.00 45.04
CA GLU A 179 11.07 13.56 44.27
C GLU A 179 10.58 14.27 42.99
N PRO A 180 9.77 15.34 43.09
CA PRO A 180 9.18 16.01 41.93
C PRO A 180 10.21 16.60 40.96
N GLU A 181 11.34 17.11 41.46
CA GLU A 181 12.44 17.63 40.63
C GLU A 181 13.10 16.54 39.79
N LYS A 182 13.21 15.31 40.32
CA LYS A 182 13.75 14.18 39.57
C LYS A 182 12.78 13.75 38.46
N VAL A 183 11.47 13.78 38.74
CA VAL A 183 10.45 13.51 37.72
C VAL A 183 10.44 14.59 36.63
N ALA A 184 10.71 15.85 36.99
CA ALA A 184 10.93 16.93 36.02
C ALA A 184 12.08 16.59 35.07
N THR A 185 13.26 16.22 35.58
CA THR A 185 14.39 15.78 34.73
C THR A 185 14.00 14.60 33.83
N ILE A 186 13.39 13.55 34.38
CA ILE A 186 13.01 12.35 33.62
C ILE A 186 12.08 12.69 32.45
N LEU A 187 11.07 13.52 32.69
CA LEU A 187 10.13 13.92 31.66
C LEU A 187 10.74 14.92 30.68
N TYR A 188 11.63 15.82 31.13
CA TYR A 188 12.40 16.69 30.24
C TYR A 188 13.14 15.88 29.18
N TYR A 189 13.98 14.92 29.61
CA TYR A 189 14.76 14.09 28.69
C TYR A 189 13.89 13.18 27.82
N SER A 190 12.79 12.65 28.37
CA SER A 190 11.82 11.88 27.58
C SER A 190 11.19 12.72 26.46
N LEU A 191 10.91 14.00 26.72
CA LEU A 191 10.40 14.93 25.72
C LEU A 191 11.46 15.31 24.69
N GLN A 192 12.73 15.47 25.08
CA GLN A 192 13.81 15.70 24.10
C GLN A 192 13.94 14.52 23.13
N ILE A 193 13.82 13.28 23.61
CA ILE A 193 13.80 12.08 22.75
C ILE A 193 12.59 12.09 21.82
N ALA A 194 11.39 12.40 22.34
CA ALA A 194 10.18 12.51 21.52
C ALA A 194 10.34 13.61 20.45
N GLY A 195 10.97 14.74 20.79
CA GLY A 195 11.33 15.81 19.89
C GLY A 195 12.29 15.35 18.80
N ALA A 196 13.35 14.62 19.13
CA ALA A 196 14.26 14.04 18.15
C ALA A 196 13.55 13.10 17.17
N LEU A 197 12.64 12.25 17.68
CA LEU A 197 11.87 11.31 16.86
C LEU A 197 10.98 12.00 15.81
N THR A 198 10.59 13.26 16.01
CA THR A 198 9.81 14.02 15.00
C THR A 198 10.50 14.07 13.66
N SER A 199 11.83 14.20 13.66
CA SER A 199 12.62 14.37 12.43
C SER A 199 13.27 13.06 12.02
N LEU A 200 13.75 12.25 12.97
CA LEU A 200 14.37 10.95 12.66
C LEU A 200 13.41 9.95 12.02
N CYS A 201 12.12 10.00 12.35
CA CYS A 201 11.16 9.11 11.72
C CYS A 201 10.69 9.57 10.34
N GLU A 202 10.91 10.83 9.95
CA GLU A 202 10.33 11.44 8.74
C GLU A 202 10.66 10.71 7.42
N PRO A 203 11.91 10.21 7.19
CA PRO A 203 12.23 9.45 5.98
C PRO A 203 11.38 8.16 5.83
N PHE A 204 10.98 7.58 6.95
CA PHE A 204 10.23 6.32 7.00
C PHE A 204 8.73 6.53 7.16
N LEU A 205 8.34 7.46 8.04
CA LEU A 205 7.00 7.69 8.56
C LEU A 205 6.61 9.19 8.50
N PRO A 206 6.52 9.78 7.29
CA PRO A 206 6.33 11.22 7.14
C PRO A 206 5.00 11.74 7.72
N PHE A 207 3.93 10.93 7.72
CA PHE A 207 2.66 11.34 8.31
C PHE A 207 2.70 11.29 9.84
N THR A 208 3.42 10.32 10.41
CA THR A 208 3.67 10.15 11.84
C THR A 208 4.58 11.26 12.35
N SER A 209 5.64 11.62 11.61
CA SER A 209 6.46 12.81 11.89
C SER A 209 5.59 14.06 12.06
N LYS A 210 4.67 14.32 11.12
CA LYS A 210 3.72 15.44 11.22
C LYS A 210 2.78 15.32 12.43
N LYS A 211 2.29 14.13 12.74
CA LYS A 211 1.48 13.88 13.96
C LYS A 211 2.28 14.18 15.23
N LEU A 212 3.54 13.75 15.30
CA LEU A 212 4.45 14.04 16.43
C LEU A 212 4.70 15.53 16.59
N CYS A 213 4.99 16.25 15.50
CA CYS A 213 5.13 17.71 15.52
C CYS A 213 3.88 18.39 16.10
N LYS A 214 2.68 17.93 15.73
CA LYS A 214 1.42 18.45 16.29
C LYS A 214 1.28 18.15 17.79
N MET A 215 1.55 16.91 18.20
CA MET A 215 1.47 16.51 19.62
C MET A 215 2.46 17.29 20.48
N LEU A 216 3.68 17.52 19.99
CA LEU A 216 4.71 18.27 20.72
C LEU A 216 4.60 19.79 20.52
N ASN A 217 3.65 20.26 19.70
CA ASN A 217 3.54 21.65 19.28
C ASN A 217 4.90 22.21 18.80
N LEU A 218 5.58 21.43 17.97
CA LEU A 218 6.96 21.65 17.55
C LEU A 218 7.02 21.85 16.03
N SER A 219 7.80 22.82 15.59
CA SER A 219 8.11 22.97 14.15
C SER A 219 9.13 21.92 13.72
N PRO A 220 9.13 21.48 12.43
CA PRO A 220 10.11 20.53 11.93
C PRO A 220 11.54 20.95 12.29
N GLN A 221 12.31 20.03 12.89
CA GLN A 221 13.68 20.30 13.30
C GLN A 221 14.65 19.99 12.15
N LYS A 222 15.76 20.71 12.11
CA LYS A 222 16.86 20.35 11.20
C LYS A 222 17.51 19.06 11.70
N TRP A 223 17.83 18.17 10.78
CA TRP A 223 18.42 16.87 11.08
C TRP A 223 19.72 16.99 11.89
N ASP A 224 20.58 17.94 11.52
CA ASP A 224 21.87 18.18 12.19
C ASP A 224 21.73 18.61 13.65
N ASN A 225 20.62 19.26 14.01
CA ASN A 225 20.40 19.74 15.38
C ASN A 225 20.08 18.59 16.37
N ILE A 226 19.71 17.42 15.88
CA ILE A 226 19.27 16.30 16.71
C ILE A 226 20.47 15.74 17.50
N GLY A 227 20.37 15.77 18.83
CA GLY A 227 21.45 15.33 19.74
C GLY A 227 22.48 16.41 20.08
N GLU A 228 22.50 17.52 19.33
CA GLU A 228 23.34 18.70 19.60
C GLU A 228 22.54 19.81 20.31
N GLN A 229 21.25 19.93 19.99
CA GLN A 229 20.34 20.90 20.56
C GLN A 229 19.13 20.19 21.19
N GLU A 230 18.50 20.87 22.13
CA GLU A 230 17.30 20.40 22.81
C GLU A 230 16.07 20.90 22.04
N PRO A 231 15.29 20.01 21.40
CA PRO A 231 14.18 20.44 20.55
C PRO A 231 13.10 21.23 21.30
N LEU A 232 12.95 20.99 22.60
CA LEU A 232 11.88 21.55 23.42
C LEU A 232 12.46 22.34 24.59
N ALA A 233 12.23 23.64 24.61
CA ALA A 233 12.65 24.51 25.72
C ALA A 233 11.80 24.29 26.97
N GLU A 234 12.38 24.58 28.14
CA GLU A 234 11.63 24.64 29.41
C GLU A 234 10.42 25.59 29.30
N GLY A 235 9.29 25.18 29.87
CA GLY A 235 8.05 25.95 29.87
C GLY A 235 7.27 25.90 28.55
N HIS A 236 7.82 25.29 27.49
CA HIS A 236 7.12 25.08 26.22
C HIS A 236 5.83 24.29 26.43
N ILE A 237 4.74 24.72 25.79
CA ILE A 237 3.41 24.13 25.94
C ILE A 237 3.22 23.07 24.84
N LEU A 238 3.03 21.83 25.26
CA LEU A 238 2.74 20.70 24.37
C LEU A 238 1.35 20.83 23.73
N GLY A 239 1.17 20.17 22.60
CA GLY A 239 -0.11 20.09 21.91
C GLY A 239 -1.03 19.02 22.49
N GLU A 240 -2.11 18.73 21.76
CA GLU A 240 -3.07 17.70 22.13
C GLU A 240 -2.47 16.29 22.00
N SER A 241 -2.71 15.45 23.00
CA SER A 241 -2.29 14.05 22.98
C SER A 241 -3.33 13.17 22.28
N PHE A 242 -2.90 12.39 21.30
CA PHE A 242 -3.72 11.39 20.61
C PHE A 242 -2.89 10.14 20.28
N LEU A 243 -3.55 9.06 19.86
CA LEU A 243 -2.86 7.83 19.47
C LEU A 243 -2.16 8.01 18.11
N LEU A 244 -0.85 7.77 18.08
CA LEU A 244 -0.08 7.80 16.82
C LEU A 244 -0.50 6.68 15.87
N PHE A 245 -0.74 5.49 16.44
CA PHE A 245 -1.08 4.28 15.74
C PHE A 245 -2.26 3.59 16.42
N ALA A 246 -3.21 3.12 15.61
CA ALA A 246 -4.25 2.20 16.07
C ALA A 246 -3.75 0.76 15.88
N LYS A 247 -4.17 -0.14 16.77
CA LYS A 247 -3.97 -1.58 16.56
C LYS A 247 -4.67 -2.03 15.27
N ILE A 248 -4.14 -3.09 14.69
CA ILE A 248 -4.74 -3.80 13.57
C ILE A 248 -5.26 -5.11 14.12
N GLU A 249 -6.57 -5.32 14.00
CA GLU A 249 -7.27 -6.47 14.55
C GLU A 249 -7.16 -7.69 13.63
N ASP A 250 -7.32 -8.88 14.21
CA ASP A 250 -7.19 -10.14 13.48
C ASP A 250 -8.22 -10.24 12.34
N GLU A 251 -9.41 -9.68 12.54
CA GLU A 251 -10.46 -9.65 11.51
C GLU A 251 -10.08 -8.80 10.29
N GLU A 252 -9.34 -7.71 10.48
CA GLU A 252 -8.85 -6.87 9.37
C GLU A 252 -7.85 -7.66 8.51
N ILE A 253 -6.96 -8.41 9.16
CA ILE A 253 -5.97 -9.27 8.50
C ILE A 253 -6.65 -10.43 7.77
N GLN A 254 -7.59 -11.09 8.42
CA GLN A 254 -8.31 -12.22 7.84
C GLN A 254 -9.08 -11.79 6.58
N LYS A 255 -9.72 -10.61 6.58
CA LYS A 255 -10.38 -10.04 5.39
C LYS A 255 -9.41 -9.88 4.22
N GLN A 256 -8.19 -9.43 4.46
CA GLN A 256 -7.19 -9.24 3.40
C GLN A 256 -6.68 -10.56 2.83
N ILE A 257 -6.43 -11.55 3.70
CA ILE A 257 -6.03 -12.89 3.26
C ILE A 257 -7.15 -13.54 2.44
N GLU A 258 -8.40 -13.41 2.87
CA GLU A 258 -9.56 -13.91 2.13
C GLU A 258 -9.74 -13.19 0.79
N LYS A 259 -9.55 -11.86 0.75
CA LYS A 259 -9.59 -11.06 -0.47
C LYS A 259 -8.56 -11.57 -1.47
N LEU A 260 -7.32 -11.78 -1.05
CA LEU A 260 -6.26 -12.35 -1.91
C LEU A 260 -6.61 -13.75 -2.42
N LYS A 261 -7.08 -14.65 -1.54
CA LYS A 261 -7.45 -16.02 -1.91
C LYS A 261 -8.64 -16.06 -2.88
N LYS A 262 -9.70 -15.28 -2.62
CA LYS A 262 -10.88 -15.20 -3.49
C LYS A 262 -10.49 -14.74 -4.88
N THR A 263 -9.67 -13.70 -4.97
CA THR A 263 -9.17 -13.18 -6.25
C THR A 263 -8.38 -14.23 -7.02
N LYS A 264 -7.50 -14.98 -6.35
CA LYS A 264 -6.75 -16.08 -6.96
C LYS A 264 -7.68 -17.18 -7.49
N THR A 265 -8.63 -17.64 -6.68
CA THR A 265 -9.58 -18.69 -7.09
C THR A 265 -10.50 -18.22 -8.23
N MET A 266 -10.96 -16.97 -8.21
CA MET A 266 -11.78 -16.42 -9.30
C MET A 266 -11.01 -16.35 -10.62
N ASN A 267 -9.69 -16.13 -10.60
CA ASN A 267 -8.88 -16.12 -11.81
C ASN A 267 -8.50 -17.52 -12.28
N GLU A 268 -8.23 -18.46 -11.37
CA GLU A 268 -8.03 -19.88 -11.71
C GLU A 268 -9.31 -20.51 -12.28
N GLN A 269 -10.49 -20.06 -11.83
CA GLN A 269 -11.80 -20.43 -12.40
C GLN A 269 -12.18 -19.57 -13.62
N GLY A 270 -11.56 -18.39 -13.76
CA GLY A 270 -11.74 -17.42 -14.84
C GLY A 270 -10.87 -17.67 -16.07
N THR A 271 -9.88 -18.55 -15.97
CA THR A 271 -9.54 -19.44 -17.09
C THR A 271 -10.81 -20.24 -17.38
N LEU A 272 -11.66 -19.68 -18.24
CA LEU A 272 -12.85 -20.31 -18.79
C LEU A 272 -12.54 -21.79 -18.96
N SER A 273 -13.39 -22.65 -18.40
CA SER A 273 -13.58 -23.98 -18.96
C SER A 273 -13.88 -23.76 -20.44
N VAL A 274 -12.86 -23.72 -21.28
CA VAL A 274 -13.00 -23.81 -22.72
C VAL A 274 -13.74 -25.12 -22.87
N GLU A 275 -15.04 -25.06 -23.19
CA GLU A 275 -15.73 -26.26 -23.63
C GLU A 275 -14.81 -26.87 -24.69
N PRO A 276 -14.37 -28.13 -24.52
CA PRO A 276 -13.43 -28.72 -25.46
C PRO A 276 -13.92 -28.43 -26.85
N SER A 277 -13.02 -27.90 -27.69
CA SER A 277 -13.37 -27.51 -29.06
C SER A 277 -14.21 -28.63 -29.66
N LYS A 278 -15.38 -28.27 -30.20
CA LYS A 278 -16.21 -29.25 -30.91
C LYS A 278 -15.32 -29.99 -31.91
N SER A 279 -15.64 -31.26 -32.15
CA SER A 279 -14.96 -32.07 -33.15
C SER A 279 -14.73 -31.29 -34.44
N GLU A 280 -13.58 -31.50 -35.08
CA GLU A 280 -13.25 -30.86 -36.35
C GLU A 280 -14.39 -31.01 -37.35
N ILE A 281 -14.73 -29.91 -38.02
CA ILE A 281 -15.72 -29.89 -39.09
C ILE A 281 -15.00 -29.85 -40.44
N THR A 282 -15.68 -30.29 -41.49
CA THR A 282 -15.13 -30.20 -42.84
C THR A 282 -15.22 -28.78 -43.38
N PHE A 283 -14.39 -28.42 -44.36
CA PHE A 283 -14.50 -27.14 -45.06
C PHE A 283 -15.89 -26.95 -45.71
N ASP A 284 -16.52 -28.04 -46.15
CA ASP A 284 -17.88 -28.04 -46.68
C ASP A 284 -18.93 -27.59 -45.66
N ASP A 285 -18.71 -27.82 -44.36
CA ASP A 285 -19.62 -27.33 -43.33
C ASP A 285 -19.46 -25.82 -43.11
N PHE A 286 -18.24 -25.30 -43.26
CA PHE A 286 -17.97 -23.87 -43.24
C PHE A 286 -18.54 -23.17 -44.49
N SER A 287 -18.37 -23.74 -45.68
CA SER A 287 -18.88 -23.15 -46.93
C SER A 287 -20.41 -23.07 -46.98
N LYS A 288 -21.11 -23.92 -46.22
CA LYS A 288 -22.55 -23.84 -46.01
C LYS A 288 -22.96 -22.66 -45.16
N MET A 289 -22.09 -22.03 -44.37
CA MET A 289 -22.46 -20.91 -43.48
C MET A 289 -22.57 -19.60 -44.27
N ASP A 290 -23.71 -18.92 -44.18
CA ASP A 290 -23.90 -17.60 -44.79
C ASP A 290 -23.67 -16.51 -43.73
N ILE A 291 -22.41 -16.09 -43.61
CA ILE A 291 -21.97 -15.05 -42.68
C ILE A 291 -21.89 -13.72 -43.41
N ARG A 292 -22.58 -12.69 -42.90
CA ARG A 292 -22.63 -11.34 -43.48
C ARG A 292 -22.40 -10.26 -42.44
N ILE A 293 -22.03 -9.08 -42.93
CA ILE A 293 -22.00 -7.87 -42.12
C ILE A 293 -23.36 -7.18 -42.26
N GLY A 294 -23.98 -6.83 -41.14
CA GLY A 294 -25.22 -6.05 -41.13
C GLY A 294 -25.14 -4.85 -40.19
N THR A 295 -25.96 -3.84 -40.45
CA THR A 295 -26.02 -2.58 -39.66
C THR A 295 -27.22 -2.61 -38.72
N VAL A 296 -26.99 -2.37 -37.44
CA VAL A 296 -28.05 -2.34 -36.43
C VAL A 296 -28.88 -1.06 -36.59
N LEU A 297 -30.17 -1.21 -36.89
CA LEU A 297 -31.10 -0.09 -37.07
C LEU A 297 -31.82 0.27 -35.76
N GLU A 298 -32.25 -0.75 -35.02
CA GLU A 298 -32.98 -0.58 -33.76
C GLU A 298 -32.45 -1.58 -32.74
N ALA A 299 -32.40 -1.17 -31.48
CA ALA A 299 -32.05 -2.02 -30.36
C ALA A 299 -32.98 -1.74 -29.18
N GLU A 300 -33.53 -2.80 -28.58
CA GLU A 300 -34.45 -2.72 -27.44
C GLU A 300 -34.13 -3.82 -26.43
N ARG A 301 -34.36 -3.56 -25.14
CA ARG A 301 -34.28 -4.62 -24.12
C ARG A 301 -35.50 -5.53 -24.22
N VAL A 302 -35.27 -6.84 -24.17
CA VAL A 302 -36.38 -7.81 -24.14
C VAL A 302 -37.03 -7.81 -22.75
N PRO A 303 -38.35 -7.65 -22.64
CA PRO A 303 -39.04 -7.69 -21.34
C PRO A 303 -38.79 -8.99 -20.58
N LYS A 304 -38.74 -8.92 -19.25
CA LYS A 304 -38.54 -10.07 -18.33
C LYS A 304 -37.17 -10.78 -18.46
N THR A 305 -36.15 -10.11 -19.01
CA THR A 305 -34.76 -10.58 -18.99
C THR A 305 -33.79 -9.39 -18.97
N GLN A 306 -32.71 -9.52 -18.20
CA GLN A 306 -31.64 -8.51 -18.17
C GLN A 306 -30.51 -8.83 -19.15
N LYS A 307 -30.55 -10.00 -19.81
CA LYS A 307 -29.45 -10.51 -20.65
C LYS A 307 -29.65 -10.33 -22.15
N LEU A 308 -30.87 -10.08 -22.61
CA LEU A 308 -31.20 -10.13 -24.04
C LEU A 308 -31.52 -8.74 -24.62
N LEU A 309 -30.94 -8.43 -25.77
CA LEU A 309 -31.35 -7.35 -26.66
C LEU A 309 -32.09 -7.92 -27.87
N LYS A 310 -33.17 -7.25 -28.26
CA LYS A 310 -33.86 -7.42 -29.54
C LYS A 310 -33.30 -6.37 -30.50
N LEU A 311 -32.82 -6.82 -31.65
CA LEU A 311 -32.15 -5.99 -32.63
C LEU A 311 -32.86 -6.11 -33.97
N LYS A 312 -33.12 -4.99 -34.65
CA LYS A 312 -33.39 -5.00 -36.09
C LYS A 312 -32.10 -4.68 -36.81
N VAL A 313 -31.70 -5.57 -37.70
CA VAL A 313 -30.43 -5.46 -38.41
C VAL A 313 -30.66 -5.56 -39.90
N ASP A 314 -30.15 -4.58 -40.63
CA ASP A 314 -30.14 -4.54 -42.10
C ASP A 314 -28.92 -5.33 -42.60
N THR A 315 -29.16 -6.40 -43.34
CA THR A 315 -28.12 -7.25 -43.92
C THR A 315 -27.65 -6.78 -45.30
N GLY A 316 -28.24 -5.70 -45.83
CA GLY A 316 -28.09 -5.24 -47.21
C GLY A 316 -28.98 -5.99 -48.22
N ILE A 317 -29.64 -7.08 -47.79
CA ILE A 317 -30.62 -7.83 -48.59
C ILE A 317 -32.02 -7.73 -47.95
N ASP A 318 -32.08 -7.85 -46.64
CA ASP A 318 -33.31 -7.81 -45.86
C ASP A 318 -33.08 -7.23 -44.46
N ILE A 319 -34.18 -6.84 -43.81
CA ILE A 319 -34.17 -6.42 -42.41
C ILE A 319 -34.63 -7.59 -41.56
N ARG A 320 -33.80 -8.00 -40.60
CA ARG A 320 -34.05 -9.16 -39.74
C ARG A 320 -34.17 -8.76 -38.28
N THR A 321 -35.03 -9.49 -37.56
CA THR A 321 -35.09 -9.42 -36.10
C THR A 321 -34.18 -10.50 -35.51
N LEU A 322 -33.26 -10.07 -34.66
CA LEU A 322 -32.30 -10.93 -33.95
C LEU A 322 -32.46 -10.74 -32.45
N ILE A 323 -32.33 -11.82 -31.69
CA ILE A 323 -32.20 -11.74 -30.23
C ILE A 323 -30.81 -12.20 -29.83
N SER A 324 -30.10 -11.33 -29.11
CA SER A 324 -28.71 -11.57 -28.71
C SER A 324 -28.52 -11.37 -27.20
N GLY A 325 -27.69 -12.22 -26.60
CA GLY A 325 -27.37 -12.25 -25.17
C GLY A 325 -26.38 -11.20 -24.70
N ILE A 326 -26.36 -10.02 -25.32
CA ILE A 326 -25.30 -9.02 -25.17
C ILE A 326 -25.68 -7.85 -24.24
N ALA A 327 -26.84 -7.91 -23.59
CA ALA A 327 -27.34 -6.78 -22.79
C ALA A 327 -26.54 -6.52 -21.50
N GLU A 328 -25.71 -7.49 -21.07
CA GLU A 328 -24.77 -7.34 -19.94
C GLU A 328 -23.53 -6.51 -20.33
N TYR A 329 -23.22 -6.41 -21.63
CA TYR A 329 -22.01 -5.74 -22.15
C TYR A 329 -22.30 -4.44 -22.90
N TYR A 330 -23.51 -4.31 -23.48
CA TYR A 330 -23.89 -3.17 -24.31
C TYR A 330 -25.26 -2.62 -23.93
N THR A 331 -25.38 -1.29 -23.93
CA THR A 331 -26.67 -0.61 -23.86
C THR A 331 -27.30 -0.54 -25.26
N PRO A 332 -28.64 -0.52 -25.39
CA PRO A 332 -29.31 -0.41 -26.68
C PRO A 332 -28.83 0.79 -27.53
N GLU A 333 -28.58 1.92 -26.89
CA GLU A 333 -28.15 3.14 -27.58
C GLU A 333 -26.73 3.01 -28.13
N SER A 334 -25.87 2.23 -27.46
CA SER A 334 -24.46 2.07 -27.83
C SER A 334 -24.23 1.19 -29.06
N ILE A 335 -25.25 0.47 -29.52
CA ILE A 335 -25.15 -0.51 -30.60
C ILE A 335 -25.89 -0.11 -31.87
N ILE A 336 -26.81 0.85 -31.81
CA ILE A 336 -27.48 1.40 -33.00
C ILE A 336 -26.43 2.06 -33.91
N GLY A 337 -26.53 1.79 -35.22
CA GLY A 337 -25.61 2.26 -36.24
C GLY A 337 -24.31 1.47 -36.37
N LYS A 338 -24.04 0.51 -35.47
CA LYS A 338 -22.84 -0.34 -35.58
C LYS A 338 -23.02 -1.46 -36.59
N GLN A 339 -21.93 -1.82 -37.25
CA GLN A 339 -21.84 -3.00 -38.09
C GLN A 339 -21.48 -4.23 -37.26
N VAL A 340 -22.18 -5.34 -37.48
CA VAL A 340 -22.00 -6.60 -36.75
C VAL A 340 -21.93 -7.79 -37.72
N CYS A 341 -21.19 -8.82 -37.33
CA CYS A 341 -21.10 -10.08 -38.08
C CYS A 341 -22.27 -10.99 -37.71
N ILE A 342 -22.99 -11.52 -38.70
CA ILE A 342 -24.25 -12.23 -38.53
C ILE A 342 -24.22 -13.52 -39.35
N LEU A 343 -24.53 -14.64 -38.70
CA LEU A 343 -24.86 -15.88 -39.39
C LEU A 343 -26.36 -15.88 -39.75
N THR A 344 -26.63 -15.84 -41.04
CA THR A 344 -27.96 -15.50 -41.59
C THR A 344 -28.81 -16.72 -41.99
N ASN A 345 -28.18 -17.87 -42.20
CA ASN A 345 -28.85 -19.08 -42.70
C ASN A 345 -29.06 -20.16 -41.62
N LEU A 346 -29.09 -19.77 -40.35
CA LEU A 346 -29.59 -20.62 -39.28
C LEU A 346 -31.12 -20.71 -39.31
N GLN A 347 -31.65 -21.87 -38.92
CA GLN A 347 -33.09 -22.04 -38.73
C GLN A 347 -33.60 -21.05 -37.67
N PRO A 348 -34.70 -20.31 -37.95
CA PRO A 348 -35.27 -19.39 -36.99
C PRO A 348 -35.63 -20.09 -35.67
N ARG A 349 -35.41 -19.41 -34.55
CA ARG A 349 -35.76 -19.90 -33.22
C ARG A 349 -36.60 -18.87 -32.48
N ASN A 350 -37.63 -19.33 -31.78
CA ASN A 350 -38.42 -18.48 -30.91
C ASN A 350 -37.73 -18.35 -29.56
N ILE A 351 -37.32 -17.13 -29.21
CA ILE A 351 -36.63 -16.82 -27.96
C ILE A 351 -37.49 -15.82 -27.21
N LYS A 352 -38.02 -16.23 -26.04
CA LYS A 352 -38.88 -15.40 -25.19
C LYS A 352 -40.09 -14.78 -25.92
N GLY A 353 -40.66 -15.49 -26.90
CA GLY A 353 -41.86 -15.07 -27.62
C GLY A 353 -41.59 -14.23 -28.88
N VAL A 354 -40.32 -14.00 -29.24
CA VAL A 354 -39.93 -13.30 -30.46
C VAL A 354 -39.10 -14.24 -31.34
N GLU A 355 -39.40 -14.25 -32.63
CA GLU A 355 -38.69 -15.07 -33.62
C GLU A 355 -37.33 -14.42 -33.99
N SER A 356 -36.23 -15.10 -33.68
CA SER A 356 -34.87 -14.69 -34.04
C SER A 356 -34.43 -15.37 -35.33
N LYS A 357 -34.08 -14.58 -36.36
CA LYS A 357 -33.73 -15.05 -37.72
C LYS A 357 -32.24 -14.94 -38.03
N GLY A 358 -31.42 -15.42 -37.11
CA GLY A 358 -29.96 -15.43 -37.24
C GLY A 358 -29.26 -15.36 -35.89
N MET A 359 -27.93 -15.30 -35.94
CA MET A 359 -27.07 -15.20 -34.76
C MET A 359 -25.99 -14.15 -34.98
N ILE A 360 -25.80 -13.28 -33.99
CA ILE A 360 -24.71 -12.30 -34.01
C ILE A 360 -23.45 -12.96 -33.46
N LEU A 361 -22.34 -12.80 -34.17
CA LEU A 361 -21.01 -13.24 -33.75
C LEU A 361 -20.28 -12.05 -33.13
N MET A 362 -19.96 -12.15 -31.84
CA MET A 362 -19.18 -11.14 -31.12
C MET A 362 -18.07 -11.81 -30.33
N ALA A 363 -16.94 -11.14 -30.23
CA ALA A 363 -15.88 -11.54 -29.31
C ALA A 363 -16.28 -11.15 -27.87
N CYS A 364 -16.22 -12.11 -26.95
CA CYS A 364 -16.38 -11.89 -25.52
C CYS A 364 -15.05 -12.20 -24.82
N GLY A 365 -14.09 -11.28 -24.93
CA GLY A 365 -12.75 -11.45 -24.33
C GLY A 365 -11.85 -12.44 -25.08
N PRO A 366 -10.53 -12.44 -24.76
CA PRO A 366 -9.54 -13.38 -25.31
C PRO A 366 -9.71 -14.82 -24.81
#